data_AF-A0A091FKK6-F1
#
_entry.id   AF-A0A091FKK6-F1
#
_cell.length_a   1.000
_cell.length_b   1.000
_cell.length_c   1.000
_cell.angle_alpha   90.00
_cell.angle_beta   90.00
_cell.angle_gamma   90.00
#
_symmetry.space_group_name_H-M   'P 1'
#
loop_
_entity.id
_entity.type
_entity.pdbx_description
1 polymer ?
#
loop_
_entity_poly.entity_id
_entity_poly.type
_entity_poly.pdbx_seq_one_letter_code
_entity_poly.pdbx_strand_id
1 'polypeptide(L)'
;FTGTDVYQRTFNPQEYLKEFYNLSDSNNQPNTFLINNLKSLHKMFSLDGLKGDTLIDIGCGPTIYQLLSACENFQEIFASDYTDQNRRELEKWLRKEPGAFDWSPVVQYVCELEGNR
;
A
#
# COMPACT_ATOMS: atom_id res chain seq x y z
N PHE A 1 -21.44 14.22 4.47
CA PHE A 1 -20.18 13.62 4.97
C PHE A 1 -20.49 12.22 5.47
N THR A 2 -19.59 11.26 5.29
CA THR A 2 -19.80 9.85 5.66
C THR A 2 -19.50 9.63 7.14
N GLY A 3 -20.41 8.98 7.89
CA GLY A 3 -20.19 8.63 9.30
C GLY A 3 -19.11 7.56 9.46
N THR A 4 -18.40 7.56 10.59
CA THR A 4 -17.33 6.57 10.87
C THR A 4 -17.88 5.14 10.95
N ASP A 5 -19.09 4.97 11.47
CA ASP A 5 -19.81 3.70 11.53
C ASP A 5 -20.13 3.13 10.15
N VAL A 6 -20.32 4.00 9.15
CA VAL A 6 -20.58 3.59 7.76
C VAL A 6 -19.35 2.90 7.16
N TYR A 7 -18.14 3.44 7.37
CA TYR A 7 -16.91 2.79 6.91
C TYR A 7 -16.77 1.37 7.45
N GLN A 8 -16.98 1.19 8.75
CA GLN A 8 -16.94 -0.12 9.39
C GLN A 8 -17.93 -1.11 8.76
N ARG A 9 -19.14 -0.64 8.40
CA ARG A 9 -20.21 -1.51 7.92
C ARG A 9 -20.18 -1.79 6.43
N THR A 10 -19.77 -0.83 5.61
CA THR A 10 -20.02 -0.87 4.17
C THR A 10 -18.78 -0.78 3.30
N PHE A 11 -17.61 -0.46 3.85
CA PHE A 11 -16.38 -0.37 3.06
C PHE A 11 -15.97 -1.77 2.57
N ASN A 12 -15.77 -1.94 1.25
CA ASN A 12 -15.27 -3.19 0.69
C ASN A 12 -13.79 -3.04 0.30
N PRO A 13 -12.85 -3.67 1.05
CA PRO A 13 -11.43 -3.56 0.78
C PRO A 13 -11.00 -4.11 -0.57
N GLN A 14 -11.59 -5.23 -1.00
CA GLN A 14 -11.19 -5.90 -2.24
C GLN A 14 -11.62 -5.11 -3.47
N GLU A 15 -12.84 -4.55 -3.47
CA GLU A 15 -13.29 -3.65 -4.54
C GLU A 15 -12.46 -2.37 -4.56
N TYR A 16 -12.12 -1.81 -3.39
CA TYR A 16 -11.24 -0.65 -3.28
C TYR A 16 -9.85 -0.93 -3.87
N LEU A 17 -9.25 -2.08 -3.53
CA LEU A 17 -7.95 -2.49 -4.07
C LEU A 17 -7.98 -2.68 -5.58
N LYS A 18 -9.01 -3.37 -6.08
CA LYS A 18 -9.20 -3.64 -7.50
C LYS A 18 -9.36 -2.35 -8.31
N GLU A 19 -10.11 -1.38 -7.79
CA GLU A 19 -10.36 -0.11 -8.48
C GLU A 19 -9.11 0.77 -8.54
N PHE A 20 -8.38 0.89 -7.43
CA PHE A 20 -7.38 1.96 -7.28
C PHE A 20 -5.92 1.51 -7.29
N TYR A 21 -5.62 0.21 -7.11
CA TYR A 21 -4.26 -0.24 -6.83
C TYR A 21 -3.68 -1.22 -7.86
N ASN A 22 -4.27 -1.27 -9.05
CA ASN A 22 -3.62 -1.83 -10.23
C ASN A 22 -2.75 -0.76 -10.92
N LEU A 23 -1.61 -1.16 -11.49
CA LEU A 23 -0.70 -0.25 -12.22
C LEU A 23 -1.29 0.30 -13.52
N SER A 24 -2.29 -0.38 -14.08
CA SER A 24 -3.07 0.08 -15.21
C SER A 24 -4.56 -0.24 -15.04
N ASP A 25 -5.40 0.53 -15.71
CA ASP A 25 -6.84 0.29 -15.77
C ASP A 25 -7.20 -0.80 -16.81
N SER A 26 -8.50 -1.08 -16.95
CA SER A 26 -9.00 -2.05 -17.94
C SER A 26 -8.72 -1.67 -19.40
N ASN A 27 -8.40 -0.40 -19.68
CA ASN A 27 -8.03 0.11 -20.99
C ASN A 27 -6.50 0.22 -21.17
N ASN A 28 -5.75 -0.40 -20.25
CA ASN A 28 -4.30 -0.39 -20.20
C ASN A 28 -3.69 1.02 -20.06
N GLN A 29 -4.44 1.99 -19.53
CA GLN A 29 -3.91 3.31 -19.21
C GLN A 29 -3.17 3.25 -17.87
N PRO A 30 -1.98 3.88 -17.76
CA PRO A 30 -1.24 3.91 -16.52
C PRO A 30 -2.03 4.56 -15.38
N ASN A 31 -2.03 3.93 -14.22
CA ASN A 31 -2.54 4.51 -12.99
C ASN A 31 -1.57 5.59 -12.50
N THR A 32 -1.73 6.79 -13.03
CA THR A 32 -0.83 7.93 -12.74
C THR A 32 -0.84 8.30 -11.26
N PHE A 33 -1.96 8.12 -10.56
CA PHE A 33 -2.04 8.32 -9.12
C PHE A 33 -1.07 7.39 -8.38
N LEU A 34 -1.21 6.08 -8.57
CA LEU A 34 -0.37 5.10 -7.88
C LEU A 34 1.10 5.28 -8.27
N ILE A 35 1.40 5.42 -9.56
CA ILE A 35 2.77 5.57 -10.08
C ILE A 35 3.45 6.81 -9.48
N ASN A 36 2.77 7.96 -9.45
CA ASN A 36 3.36 9.18 -8.91
C ASN A 36 3.58 9.09 -7.41
N ASN A 37 2.70 8.42 -6.67
CA ASN A 37 2.91 8.18 -5.25
C ASN A 37 4.12 7.27 -5.01
N LEU A 38 4.24 6.15 -5.73
CA LEU A 38 5.39 5.24 -5.61
C LEU A 38 6.72 5.97 -5.87
N LYS A 39 6.81 6.77 -6.92
CA LYS A 39 8.00 7.60 -7.20
C LYS A 39 8.29 8.60 -6.08
N SER A 40 7.26 9.23 -5.52
CA SER A 40 7.43 10.23 -4.46
C SER A 40 7.91 9.59 -3.17
N LEU A 41 7.35 8.43 -2.81
CA LEU A 41 7.74 7.63 -1.64
C LEU A 41 9.16 7.11 -1.79
N HIS A 42 9.51 6.55 -2.95
CA HIS A 42 10.87 6.13 -3.26
C HIS A 42 11.86 7.30 -3.11
N LYS A 43 11.55 8.47 -3.69
CA LYS A 43 12.39 9.65 -3.51
C LYS A 43 12.56 10.00 -2.03
N MET A 44 11.47 10.07 -1.28
CA MET A 44 11.48 10.48 0.13
C MET A 44 12.30 9.53 1.00
N PHE A 45 12.06 8.22 0.90
CA PHE A 45 12.72 7.22 1.74
C PHE A 45 14.14 6.88 1.24
N SER A 46 14.35 6.75 -0.07
CA SER A 46 15.59 6.22 -0.62
C SER A 46 16.58 7.28 -1.09
N LEU A 47 16.11 8.43 -1.60
CA LEU A 47 16.99 9.48 -2.17
C LEU A 47 17.20 10.67 -1.23
N ASP A 48 16.13 11.12 -0.57
CA ASP A 48 16.17 12.25 0.37
C ASP A 48 16.61 11.79 1.79
N GLY A 49 16.78 10.49 2.00
CA GLY A 49 17.41 9.90 3.19
C GLY A 49 16.53 9.87 4.43
N LEU A 50 15.19 9.86 4.28
CA LEU A 50 14.29 9.69 5.41
C LEU A 50 14.39 8.27 5.99
N LYS A 51 14.85 8.17 7.23
CA LYS A 51 15.09 6.91 7.94
C LYS A 51 14.85 7.05 9.44
N GLY A 52 14.70 5.93 10.13
CA GLY A 52 14.56 5.88 11.58
C GLY A 52 14.33 4.46 12.07
N ASP A 53 14.11 4.29 13.36
CA ASP A 53 13.89 2.95 13.93
C ASP A 53 12.46 2.48 13.71
N THR A 54 11.48 3.37 13.95
CA THR A 54 10.05 3.05 13.93
C THR A 54 9.26 3.99 13.03
N LEU A 55 8.38 3.44 12.20
CA LEU A 55 7.38 4.15 11.41
C LEU A 55 5.97 3.69 11.79
N ILE A 56 5.04 4.63 11.94
CA ILE A 56 3.62 4.34 12.20
C ILE A 56 2.81 4.90 11.03
N ASP A 57 2.14 4.02 10.29
CA ASP A 57 1.22 4.36 9.21
C ASP A 57 -0.22 4.43 9.75
N ILE A 58 -0.87 5.58 9.59
CA ILE A 58 -2.18 5.89 10.18
C ILE A 58 -3.21 5.97 9.06
N GLY A 59 -4.20 5.08 9.11
CA GLY A 59 -5.22 4.97 8.07
C GLY A 59 -4.68 4.28 6.81
N CYS A 60 -3.92 3.20 6.99
CA CYS A 60 -3.27 2.46 5.91
C CYS A 60 -4.26 1.81 4.93
N GLY A 61 -5.54 1.70 5.31
CA GLY A 61 -6.53 0.93 4.57
C GLY A 61 -6.08 -0.52 4.41
N PRO A 62 -6.47 -1.19 3.32
CA PRO A 62 -6.00 -2.54 3.02
C PRO A 62 -4.70 -2.55 2.20
N THR A 63 -3.87 -1.50 2.29
CA THR A 63 -2.80 -1.23 1.32
C THR A 63 -1.39 -1.28 1.91
N ILE A 64 -0.40 -1.64 1.08
CA ILE A 64 1.02 -1.70 1.48
C ILE A 64 1.96 -0.84 0.63
N TYR A 65 1.47 -0.25 -0.47
CA TYR A 65 2.31 0.43 -1.47
C TYR A 65 3.15 1.57 -0.86
N GLN A 66 2.60 2.22 0.16
CA GLN A 66 3.21 3.31 0.91
C GLN A 66 4.39 2.88 1.78
N LEU A 67 4.50 1.58 2.06
CA LEU A 67 5.52 1.01 2.94
C LEU A 67 6.69 0.38 2.16
N LEU A 68 6.54 0.18 0.84
CA LEU A 68 7.49 -0.59 0.04
C LEU A 68 8.90 0.02 0.03
N SER A 69 9.04 1.32 -0.20
CA SER A 69 10.36 1.98 -0.07
C SER A 69 10.73 2.34 1.36
N ALA A 70 9.74 2.36 2.28
CA ALA A 70 9.99 2.68 3.68
C ALA A 70 10.67 1.53 4.42
N CYS A 71 10.35 0.28 4.10
CA CYS A 71 10.87 -0.89 4.81
C CYS A 71 12.38 -1.09 4.67
N GLU A 72 13.03 -0.46 3.68
CA GLU A 72 14.49 -0.44 3.55
C GLU A 72 15.19 0.43 4.60
N ASN A 73 14.46 1.38 5.20
CA ASN A 73 15.03 2.43 6.06
C ASN A 73 14.44 2.44 7.49
N PHE A 74 13.47 1.59 7.77
CA PHE A 74 12.79 1.48 9.07
C PHE A 74 12.74 0.04 9.53
N GLN A 75 13.22 -0.21 10.74
CA GLN A 75 13.27 -1.55 11.32
C GLN A 75 11.88 -2.05 11.76
N GLU A 76 11.06 -1.15 12.31
CA GLU A 76 9.73 -1.46 12.78
C GLU A 76 8.69 -0.60 12.08
N ILE A 77 7.66 -1.24 11.51
CA ILE A 77 6.55 -0.57 10.83
C ILE A 77 5.23 -1.03 11.47
N PHE A 78 4.46 -0.06 11.98
CA PHE A 78 3.12 -0.28 12.51
C PHE A 78 2.08 0.28 11.55
N ALA A 79 1.37 -0.59 10.85
CA ALA A 79 0.24 -0.19 10.00
C ALA A 79 -1.06 -0.24 10.80
N SER A 80 -1.79 0.87 10.84
CA SER A 80 -3.04 0.98 11.58
C SER A 80 -4.17 1.51 10.71
N ASP A 81 -5.36 0.93 10.86
CA ASP A 81 -6.57 1.39 10.19
C ASP A 81 -7.77 1.27 11.13
N TYR A 82 -8.74 2.17 10.97
CA TYR A 82 -9.97 2.16 11.75
C TYR A 82 -10.81 0.90 11.48
N THR A 83 -10.86 0.46 10.22
CA THR A 83 -11.80 -0.56 9.77
C THR A 83 -11.25 -1.97 9.97
N ASP A 84 -12.00 -2.84 10.64
CA ASP A 84 -11.55 -4.23 10.88
C ASP A 84 -11.29 -4.98 9.57
N GLN A 85 -12.14 -4.80 8.54
CA GLN A 85 -11.95 -5.50 7.27
C GLN A 85 -10.67 -5.07 6.53
N ASN A 86 -10.22 -3.83 6.68
CA ASN A 86 -8.95 -3.39 6.11
C ASN A 86 -7.77 -4.10 6.75
N ARG A 87 -7.75 -4.15 8.10
CA ARG A 87 -6.71 -4.84 8.84
C ARG A 87 -6.68 -6.34 8.52
N ARG A 88 -7.85 -6.97 8.33
CA ARG A 88 -7.94 -8.38 7.90
C ARG A 88 -7.36 -8.62 6.51
N GLU A 89 -7.55 -7.73 5.54
CA GLU A 89 -6.91 -7.89 4.22
C GLU A 89 -5.39 -7.81 4.30
N LEU A 90 -4.85 -6.92 5.16
CA LEU A 90 -3.41 -6.87 5.42
C LEU A 90 -2.91 -8.17 6.06
N GLU A 91 -3.65 -8.72 7.05
CA GLU A 91 -3.31 -10.00 7.67
C GLU A 91 -3.32 -11.16 6.66
N LYS A 92 -4.30 -11.20 5.75
CA LYS A 92 -4.34 -12.20 4.66
C LYS A 92 -3.10 -12.11 3.78
N TRP A 93 -2.72 -10.90 3.39
CA TRP A 93 -1.52 -10.68 2.59
C TRP A 93 -0.25 -11.12 3.34
N LEU A 94 -0.09 -10.72 4.61
CA LEU A 94 1.03 -11.12 5.45
C LEU A 94 1.16 -12.65 5.60
N ARG A 95 0.01 -13.34 5.71
CA ARG A 95 -0.05 -14.81 5.84
C ARG A 95 -0.01 -15.55 4.50
N LYS A 96 0.07 -14.83 3.38
CA LYS A 96 0.03 -15.40 2.02
C LYS A 96 -1.22 -16.27 1.79
N GLU A 97 -2.35 -15.85 2.34
CA GLU A 97 -3.62 -16.58 2.22
C GLU A 97 -4.16 -16.48 0.78
N PRO A 98 -4.82 -17.53 0.25
CA PRO A 98 -5.51 -17.46 -1.03
C PRO A 98 -6.53 -16.32 -1.06
N GLY A 99 -6.54 -15.57 -2.16
CA GLY A 99 -7.44 -14.41 -2.32
C GLY A 99 -6.94 -13.11 -1.70
N ALA A 100 -5.73 -13.09 -1.12
CA ALA A 100 -5.03 -11.84 -0.85
C ALA A 100 -4.77 -11.08 -2.16
N PHE A 101 -4.81 -9.76 -2.10
CA PHE A 101 -4.54 -8.93 -3.27
C PHE A 101 -3.10 -9.12 -3.77
N ASP A 102 -2.94 -9.23 -5.08
CA ASP A 102 -1.65 -9.43 -5.71
C ASP A 102 -0.90 -8.09 -5.85
N TRP A 103 -0.02 -7.83 -4.88
CA TRP A 103 0.86 -6.67 -4.91
C TRP A 103 2.11 -6.87 -5.78
N SER A 104 2.33 -8.04 -6.39
CA SER A 104 3.56 -8.36 -7.12
C SER A 104 3.91 -7.35 -8.21
N PRO A 105 2.97 -6.88 -9.05
CA PRO A 105 3.27 -5.87 -10.06
C PRO A 105 3.77 -4.55 -9.45
N VAL A 106 3.15 -4.12 -8.34
CA VAL A 106 3.51 -2.90 -7.62
C VAL A 106 4.88 -3.04 -6.95
N VAL A 107 5.14 -4.19 -6.32
CA VAL A 107 6.43 -4.52 -5.71
C VAL A 107 7.53 -4.52 -6.76
N GLN A 108 7.31 -5.20 -7.89
CA GLN A 108 8.28 -5.22 -8.99
C GLN A 108 8.59 -3.80 -9.48
N TYR A 109 7.58 -2.96 -9.65
CA TYR A 109 7.77 -1.56 -10.05
C TYR A 109 8.65 -0.78 -9.06
N VAL A 110 8.46 -0.99 -7.75
CA VAL A 110 9.31 -0.34 -6.72
C VAL A 110 10.74 -0.87 -6.77
N CYS A 111 10.94 -2.19 -6.91
CA CYS A 111 12.27 -2.77 -7.07
C CYS A 111 13.01 -2.21 -8.30
N GLU A 112 12.29 -1.99 -9.41
CA GLU A 112 12.85 -1.36 -10.61
C GLU A 112 13.25 0.11 -10.36
N LEU A 113 12.45 0.87 -9.60
CA LEU A 113 12.81 2.23 -9.17
C LEU A 113 14.08 2.25 -8.29
N GLU A 114 14.24 1.22 -7.46
CA GLU A 114 15.37 1.08 -6.52
C GLU A 114 16.63 0.49 -7.16
N GLY A 115 16.57 0.12 -8.45
CA GLY A 115 17.72 -0.33 -9.23
C GLY A 115 17.98 -1.84 -9.21
N ASN A 116 16.92 -2.67 -9.02
CA ASN A 116 16.97 -4.14 -9.11
C ASN A 116 18.02 -4.80 -8.21
N ARG A 117 17.98 -4.52 -6.91
CA ARG A 117 18.84 -5.18 -5.91
C ARG A 117 18.33 -6.56 -5.53
#